data_AF-A0A974YLJ0-F1
#
_entry.id   AF-A0A974YLJ0-F1
#
_cell.length_a   1.000
_cell.length_b   1.000
_cell.length_c   1.000
_cell.angle_alpha   90.00
_cell.angle_beta   90.00
_cell.angle_gamma   90.00
#
_symmetry.space_group_name_H-M   'P 1'
#
loop_
_entity.id
_entity.type
_entity.pdbx_description
1 polymer ?
#
loop_
_entity_poly.entity_id
_entity_poly.type
_entity_poly.pdbx_seq_one_letter_code
_entity_poly.pdbx_strand_id
1 'polypeptide(L)' 'MTVLSSTGAVLAMLTSPASAEIKTVTTKPTAATMTPGEPVLYDDKNCPAGMIAKFTKAKRNNSISKKCVHK' A
#
# COMPACT_ATOMS: atom_id res chain seq x y z
N MET A 1 34.81 -36.29 21.64
CA MET A 1 34.96 -35.15 20.71
C MET A 1 33.90 -35.28 19.64
N THR A 2 32.77 -34.60 19.81
CA THR A 2 31.68 -34.57 18.83
C THR A 2 31.43 -33.09 18.53
N VAL A 3 31.91 -32.66 17.37
CA VAL A 3 31.63 -31.33 16.82
C VAL A 3 30.24 -31.39 16.18
N LEU A 4 29.27 -30.70 16.77
CA LEU A 4 27.95 -30.57 16.17
C LEU A 4 27.86 -29.20 15.50
N SER A 5 28.00 -29.25 14.18
CA SER A 5 28.09 -28.13 13.25
C SER A 5 26.87 -27.22 13.30
N SER A 6 27.14 -25.92 13.42
CA SER A 6 26.17 -24.83 13.39
C SER A 6 25.60 -24.64 11.99
N THR A 7 24.47 -25.29 11.66
CA THR A 7 23.66 -24.90 10.50
C THR A 7 22.65 -23.84 10.93
N GLY A 8 23.05 -22.57 10.80
CA GLY A 8 22.14 -21.43 10.92
C GLY A 8 21.13 -21.41 9.78
N ALA A 9 19.89 -21.79 10.07
CA ALA A 9 18.78 -21.61 9.14
C ALA A 9 18.36 -20.14 9.16
N VAL A 10 18.86 -19.35 8.22
CA VAL A 10 18.34 -18.01 7.93
C VAL A 10 16.94 -18.13 7.33
N LEU A 11 15.90 -17.97 8.16
CA LEU A 11 14.53 -17.80 7.68
C LEU A 11 14.43 -16.44 6.98
N ALA A 12 14.59 -16.45 5.65
CA ALA A 12 14.26 -15.32 4.81
C ALA A 12 12.75 -15.04 4.91
N MET A 13 12.40 -14.03 5.70
CA MET A 13 11.05 -13.48 5.79
C MET A 13 10.72 -12.77 4.47
N LEU A 14 10.27 -13.53 3.47
CA LEU A 14 9.63 -13.00 2.26
C LEU A 14 8.22 -12.53 2.66
N THR A 15 8.13 -11.36 3.30
CA THR A 15 6.85 -10.68 3.47
C THR A 15 6.44 -10.12 2.11
N SER A 16 5.76 -10.93 1.30
CA SER A 16 5.02 -10.43 0.14
C SER A 16 4.09 -9.32 0.61
N PRO A 17 4.15 -8.10 0.06
CA PRO A 17 3.18 -7.08 0.40
C PRO A 17 1.81 -7.63 -0.01
N ALA A 18 0.93 -7.81 0.96
CA ALA A 18 -0.47 -8.10 0.71
C ALA A 18 -1.02 -6.92 -0.11
N SER A 19 -1.05 -7.07 -1.43
CA SER A 19 -1.80 -6.21 -2.33
C SER A 19 -3.27 -6.47 -2.04
N ALA A 20 -3.78 -5.87 -0.97
CA ALA A 20 -5.20 -5.67 -0.81
C ALA A 20 -5.68 -5.05 -2.12
N GLU A 21 -6.74 -5.62 -2.71
CA GLU A 21 -7.29 -5.14 -3.97
C GLU A 21 -7.88 -3.75 -3.72
N ILE A 22 -7.07 -2.71 -3.92
CA ILE A 22 -7.47 -1.32 -3.72
C ILE A 22 -8.28 -0.92 -4.93
N LYS A 23 -9.53 -0.49 -4.71
CA LYS A 23 -10.43 -0.10 -5.80
C LYS A 23 -9.87 1.10 -6.55
N THR A 24 -9.76 0.98 -7.86
CA THR A 24 -9.43 2.10 -8.74
C THR A 24 -10.71 2.86 -9.08
N VAL A 25 -10.73 4.14 -8.72
CA VAL A 25 -11.81 5.07 -9.06
C VAL A 25 -11.38 5.93 -10.25
N THR A 26 -12.35 6.28 -11.10
CA THR A 26 -12.16 7.16 -12.26
C THR A 26 -12.42 8.63 -11.94
N THR A 27 -12.99 8.92 -10.78
CA THR A 27 -13.25 10.28 -10.29
C THR A 27 -12.30 10.63 -9.16
N LYS A 28 -11.93 11.92 -9.06
CA LYS A 28 -11.01 12.40 -8.02
C LYS A 28 -11.62 12.16 -6.63
N PRO A 29 -10.98 11.34 -5.77
CA PRO A 29 -11.53 11.04 -4.46
C PRO A 29 -11.43 12.26 -3.54
N THR A 30 -12.48 12.50 -2.76
CA THR A 30 -12.54 13.60 -1.79
C THR A 30 -12.87 13.07 -0.41
N ALA A 31 -12.62 13.89 0.62
CA ALA A 31 -12.81 13.50 2.00
C ALA A 31 -14.28 13.18 2.27
N ALA A 32 -15.20 13.81 1.54
CA ALA A 32 -16.63 13.54 1.61
C ALA A 32 -17.03 12.20 0.94
N THR A 33 -16.39 11.83 -0.17
CA THR A 33 -16.75 10.63 -0.95
C THR A 33 -16.01 9.37 -0.52
N MET A 34 -14.89 9.49 0.20
CA MET A 34 -14.11 8.36 0.69
C MET A 34 -14.61 7.82 2.03
N THR A 35 -14.62 6.48 2.14
CA THR A 35 -14.79 5.78 3.40
C THR A 35 -13.52 5.93 4.26
N PRO A 36 -13.63 6.28 5.56
CA PRO A 36 -12.47 6.36 6.45
C PRO A 36 -11.79 4.99 6.61
N GLY A 37 -10.47 4.93 6.40
CA GLY A 37 -9.69 3.70 6.49
C GLY A 37 -9.69 2.86 5.21
N GLU A 38 -10.45 3.24 4.18
CA GLU A 38 -10.45 2.55 2.89
C GLU A 38 -9.50 3.27 1.91
N PRO A 39 -8.44 2.59 1.42
CA PRO A 39 -7.63 3.12 0.34
C PRO A 39 -8.39 3.04 -0.99
N VAL A 40 -8.18 4.02 -1.87
CA VAL A 40 -8.64 4.00 -3.27
C VAL A 40 -7.50 4.44 -4.18
N LEU A 41 -7.44 3.89 -5.39
CA LEU A 41 -6.47 4.29 -6.42
C LEU A 41 -7.15 5.28 -7.38
N TYR A 42 -6.47 6.35 -7.75
CA TYR A 42 -6.94 7.31 -8.74
C TYR A 42 -5.78 7.74 -9.62
N ASP A 43 -5.96 7.67 -10.94
CA ASP A 43 -4.97 8.17 -11.89
C ASP A 43 -5.13 9.69 -12.05
N ASP A 44 -4.39 10.43 -11.24
CA ASP A 44 -4.34 11.89 -11.26
C ASP A 44 -3.28 12.40 -12.26
N LYS A 45 -2.66 11.52 -13.07
CA LYS A 45 -1.50 11.77 -13.96
C LYS A 45 -0.27 12.47 -13.35
N ASN A 46 -0.32 12.70 -12.03
CA ASN A 46 0.75 13.31 -11.25
C ASN A 46 1.76 12.28 -10.71
N CYS A 47 1.47 10.98 -10.84
CA CYS A 47 2.41 9.93 -10.49
C CYS A 47 3.26 9.54 -11.70
N PRO A 48 4.55 9.18 -11.50
CA PRO A 48 5.43 8.76 -12.59
C PRO A 48 4.94 7.46 -13.24
N ALA A 49 5.44 7.17 -14.45
CA ALA A 49 5.06 5.99 -15.21
C ALA A 49 5.24 4.70 -14.40
N GLY A 50 4.23 3.81 -14.44
CA GLY A 50 4.19 2.58 -13.65
C GLY A 50 3.70 2.76 -12.21
N MET A 51 3.35 3.98 -11.80
CA MET A 51 2.74 4.26 -10.50
C MET A 51 1.33 4.84 -10.64
N ILE A 52 0.51 4.63 -9.62
CA ILE A 52 -0.84 5.17 -9.49
C ILE A 52 -1.00 5.85 -8.13
N ALA A 53 -1.78 6.93 -8.05
CA ALA A 53 -1.96 7.63 -6.79
C ALA A 53 -2.94 6.86 -5.90
N LYS A 54 -2.45 6.35 -4.76
CA LYS A 54 -3.26 5.82 -3.68
C LYS A 54 -3.68 6.95 -2.76
N PHE A 55 -4.99 7.13 -2.65
CA PHE A 55 -5.62 8.00 -1.68
C PHE A 55 -6.09 7.17 -0.50
N THR A 56 -5.97 7.69 0.71
CA THR A 56 -6.47 7.04 1.93
C THR A 56 -7.00 8.09 2.87
N LYS A 57 -8.25 7.92 3.31
CA LYS A 57 -8.87 8.81 4.29
C LYS A 57 -8.53 8.34 5.70
N ALA A 58 -8.06 9.25 6.55
CA ALA A 58 -7.77 8.91 7.94
C ALA A 58 -9.07 8.57 8.71
N LYS A 59 -9.02 7.60 9.60
CA LYS A 59 -10.19 7.17 10.40
C LYS A 59 -10.57 8.18 11.48
N ARG A 60 -9.59 8.90 12.05
CA ARG A 60 -9.77 9.82 13.17
C ARG A 60 -9.82 11.30 12.79
N ASN A 61 -9.51 11.65 11.55
CA ASN A 61 -9.56 13.04 11.07
C ASN A 61 -10.01 13.07 9.61
N ASN A 62 -10.63 14.15 9.16
CA ASN A 62 -11.14 14.29 7.80
C ASN A 62 -10.03 14.57 6.75
N SER A 63 -8.80 14.15 7.04
CA SER A 63 -7.64 14.33 6.19
C SER A 63 -7.50 13.17 5.21
N ILE A 64 -7.14 13.49 3.97
CA ILE A 64 -6.77 12.50 2.96
C ILE A 64 -5.26 12.52 2.75
N SER A 65 -4.66 11.35 2.74
CA SER A 65 -3.27 11.16 2.33
C SER A 65 -3.20 10.68 0.89
N LYS A 66 -2.32 11.27 0.09
CA LYS A 66 -1.98 10.84 -1.27
C LYS A 66 -0.58 10.26 -1.29
N LYS A 67 -0.40 9.07 -1.87
CA LYS A 67 0.91 8.43 -2.09
C LYS A 67 0.92 7.75 -3.46
N CYS A 68 1.94 7.97 -4.27
CA CYS A 68 2.13 7.17 -5.48
C CYS A 68 2.60 5.77 -5.06
N VAL A 69 1.95 4.74 -5.59
CA VAL A 69 2.29 3.33 -5.36
C VAL A 69 2.46 2.65 -6.70
N HIS A 70 3.32 1.63 -6.76
CA HIS A 70 3.41 0.75 -7.92
C HIS A 70 2.07 0.01 -8.08
N LYS A 71 1.59 -0.04 -9.33
CA LYS A 71 0.43 -0.83 -9.73
C LYS A 71 0.76 -2.32 -9.70
#